data_AF-A0A2N1HS31-F1
#
_entry.id   AF-A0A2N1HS31-F1
#
_cell.length_a   1.000
_cell.length_b   1.000
_cell.length_c   1.000
_cell.angle_alpha   90.00
_cell.angle_beta   90.00
_cell.angle_gamma   90.00
#
_symmetry.space_group_name_H-M   'P 1'
#
loop_
_entity.id
_entity.type
_entity.pdbx_description
1 polymer ?
#
loop_
_entity_poly.entity_id
_entity_poly.type
_entity_poly.pdbx_seq_one_letter_code
_entity_poly.pdbx_strand_id
1 'polypeptide(L)'
;MNIVKCSTSKWFRLLIILGLALSSSAHAGKIYKTVNTDGTITYSDQPTPGAIEVDFASNTTTIVQNPNIQTKQLKTIKQKKPVEHALNVISPVIDGTIRNAMGNVTISASVTPNAPGHYELSLHEKKLRSTSGTFLIKDLPRGEYSYQINFVSTSGKVIASSSVRRFFMHKPSALIKPQNNSN
;
A
#
# COMPACT_ATOMS: atom_id res chain seq x y z
N MET A 1 -11.59 46.34 34.48
CA MET A 1 -11.15 45.41 33.43
C MET A 1 -12.19 45.46 32.31
N ASN A 2 -11.89 46.15 31.21
CA ASN A 2 -12.85 46.44 30.14
C ASN A 2 -13.05 45.22 29.23
N ILE A 3 -14.28 44.74 29.11
CA ILE A 3 -14.64 43.66 28.20
C ILE A 3 -15.06 44.32 26.89
N VAL A 4 -14.20 44.25 25.87
CA VAL A 4 -14.48 44.78 24.54
C VAL A 4 -15.56 43.91 23.89
N LYS A 5 -16.75 44.48 23.71
CA LYS A 5 -17.87 43.84 23.00
C LYS A 5 -17.54 43.85 21.50
N CYS A 6 -17.09 42.72 20.99
CA CYS A 6 -16.84 42.51 19.56
C CYS A 6 -18.19 42.53 18.82
N SER A 7 -18.50 43.65 18.17
CA SER A 7 -19.65 43.80 17.27
C SER A 7 -19.39 42.95 16.03
N THR A 8 -19.98 41.75 15.98
CA THR A 8 -19.88 40.85 14.83
C THR A 8 -20.58 41.50 13.64
N SER A 9 -19.80 42.11 12.76
CA SER A 9 -20.29 42.84 11.60
C SER A 9 -21.01 41.87 10.64
N LYS A 10 -22.22 42.24 10.24
CA LYS A 10 -22.99 41.53 9.19
C LYS A 10 -22.22 41.43 7.87
N TRP A 11 -21.21 42.29 7.69
CA TRP A 11 -20.26 42.28 6.57
C TRP A 11 -19.31 41.08 6.57
N PHE A 12 -18.88 40.58 7.72
CA PHE A 12 -18.00 39.39 7.78
C PHE A 12 -18.75 38.13 7.35
N ARG A 13 -20.05 38.02 7.70
CA ARG A 13 -20.91 36.92 7.23
C ARG A 13 -21.21 37.01 5.72
N LEU A 14 -21.33 38.23 5.18
CA LEU A 14 -21.53 38.44 3.74
C LEU A 14 -20.29 38.03 2.93
N LEU A 15 -19.08 38.33 3.43
CA LEU A 15 -17.82 37.96 2.77
C LEU A 15 -17.57 36.44 2.73
N ILE A 16 -17.99 35.71 3.77
CA ILE A 16 -17.86 34.24 3.82
C ILE A 16 -18.83 33.56 2.84
N ILE A 17 -20.06 34.07 2.68
CA ILE A 17 -21.05 33.53 1.74
C ILE A 17 -20.63 33.80 0.29
N LEU A 18 -20.04 34.97 0.01
CA LEU A 18 -19.53 35.30 -1.32
C LEU A 18 -18.31 34.44 -1.72
N GLY A 19 -17.44 34.09 -0.75
CA GLY A 19 -16.29 33.21 -1.00
C GLY A 19 -16.69 31.76 -1.35
N LEU A 20 -17.82 31.27 -0.84
CA LEU A 20 -18.27 29.89 -1.09
C LEU A 20 -18.87 29.70 -2.49
N ALA A 21 -19.39 30.77 -3.10
CA ALA A 21 -19.99 30.77 -4.43
C ALA A 21 -18.98 30.66 -5.58
N LEU A 22 -17.66 30.80 -5.31
CA LEU A 22 -16.60 30.68 -6.32
C LEU A 22 -16.00 29.26 -6.42
N SER A 23 -16.58 28.26 -5.77
CA SER A 23 -16.13 26.87 -5.85
C SER A 23 -16.37 26.32 -7.27
N SER A 24 -15.35 26.42 -8.12
CA SER A 24 -15.37 25.96 -9.49
C SER A 24 -15.50 24.44 -9.52
N SER A 25 -16.47 23.92 -10.27
CA SER A 25 -16.71 22.49 -10.46
C SER A 25 -15.49 21.80 -11.07
N ALA A 26 -14.88 20.85 -10.34
CA ALA A 26 -13.86 19.97 -10.88
C ALA A 26 -14.49 19.03 -11.92
N HIS A 27 -14.20 19.25 -13.20
CA HIS A 27 -14.64 18.36 -14.28
C HIS A 27 -13.73 17.13 -14.29
N ALA A 28 -14.29 15.96 -13.96
CA ALA A 28 -13.59 14.68 -14.09
C ALA A 28 -13.49 14.33 -15.58
N GLY A 29 -12.29 14.51 -16.17
CA GLY A 29 -12.01 14.07 -17.54
C GLY A 29 -12.20 12.56 -17.67
N LYS A 30 -13.06 12.13 -18.60
CA LYS A 30 -13.33 10.73 -18.87
C LYS A 30 -12.28 10.21 -19.86
N ILE A 31 -11.43 9.29 -19.41
CA ILE A 31 -10.39 8.66 -20.23
C ILE A 31 -11.00 7.42 -20.92
N TYR A 32 -11.01 7.40 -22.25
CA TYR A 32 -11.54 6.27 -23.03
C TYR A 32 -10.39 5.42 -23.59
N LYS A 33 -10.54 4.09 -23.48
CA LYS A 33 -9.59 3.10 -23.97
C LYS A 33 -10.16 2.44 -25.22
N THR A 34 -9.52 2.60 -26.36
CA THR A 34 -9.89 1.90 -27.61
C THR A 34 -8.86 0.82 -27.92
N VAL A 35 -9.33 -0.39 -28.22
CA VAL A 35 -8.48 -1.50 -28.67
C VAL A 35 -8.61 -1.59 -30.19
N ASN A 36 -7.54 -1.27 -30.90
CA ASN A 36 -7.52 -1.37 -32.37
C ASN A 36 -7.42 -2.84 -32.82
N THR A 37 -7.80 -3.11 -34.07
CA THR A 37 -7.74 -4.44 -34.71
C THR A 37 -6.34 -5.04 -34.78
N ASP A 38 -5.31 -4.21 -34.57
CA ASP A 38 -3.89 -4.62 -34.49
C ASP A 38 -3.39 -4.89 -33.05
N GLY A 39 -4.28 -4.85 -32.05
CA GLY A 39 -3.95 -5.15 -30.65
C GLY A 39 -3.24 -4.04 -29.88
N THR A 40 -3.02 -2.89 -30.51
CA THR A 40 -2.41 -1.70 -29.88
C THR A 40 -3.45 -0.92 -29.07
N ILE A 41 -3.14 -0.63 -27.81
CA ILE A 41 -4.00 0.15 -26.91
C ILE A 41 -3.66 1.63 -27.07
N THR A 42 -4.62 2.40 -27.58
CA THR A 42 -4.51 3.86 -27.69
C THR A 42 -5.52 4.50 -26.74
N TYR A 43 -5.04 5.43 -25.90
CA TYR A 43 -5.90 6.25 -25.03
C TYR A 43 -6.20 7.55 -25.76
N SER A 44 -7.49 7.90 -25.90
CA SER A 44 -7.91 9.11 -26.61
C SER A 44 -9.10 9.76 -25.89
N ASP A 45 -9.11 11.08 -25.81
CA ASP A 45 -10.13 11.91 -25.15
C ASP A 45 -11.32 12.24 -26.08
N GLN A 46 -11.50 11.52 -27.19
CA GLN A 46 -12.64 11.72 -28.11
C GLN A 46 -13.47 10.44 -28.32
N PRO A 47 -14.81 10.52 -28.27
CA PRO A 47 -15.70 9.37 -28.46
C PRO A 47 -15.88 9.02 -29.94
N THR A 48 -15.70 7.74 -30.31
CA THR A 48 -16.04 7.20 -31.63
C THR A 48 -17.28 6.30 -31.59
N PRO A 49 -18.14 6.33 -32.62
CA PRO A 49 -19.42 5.64 -32.67
C PRO A 49 -19.28 4.13 -32.93
N GLY A 50 -20.04 3.30 -32.21
CA GLY A 50 -20.15 1.85 -32.46
C GLY A 50 -20.05 0.92 -31.25
N ALA A 51 -20.36 1.40 -30.04
CA ALA A 51 -20.36 0.57 -28.84
C ALA A 51 -21.55 -0.40 -28.85
N ILE A 52 -21.25 -1.70 -28.89
CA ILE A 52 -22.21 -2.77 -28.63
C ILE A 52 -21.90 -3.30 -27.23
N GLU A 53 -22.88 -3.19 -26.33
CA GLU A 53 -22.85 -3.81 -25.00
C GLU A 53 -22.94 -5.33 -25.15
N VAL A 54 -22.13 -6.09 -24.40
CA VAL A 54 -22.28 -7.55 -24.35
C VAL A 54 -22.25 -8.01 -22.90
N ASP A 55 -23.43 -8.46 -22.47
CA ASP A 55 -23.74 -9.05 -21.18
C ASP A 55 -23.10 -10.44 -21.06
N PHE A 56 -22.67 -10.81 -19.85
CA PHE A 56 -22.01 -12.09 -19.60
C PHE A 56 -23.06 -13.21 -19.51
N ALA A 57 -23.27 -13.93 -20.61
CA ALA A 57 -24.02 -15.18 -20.61
C ALA A 57 -23.32 -16.27 -21.44
N SER A 58 -22.94 -17.33 -20.72
CA SER A 58 -22.69 -18.72 -21.10
C SER A 58 -22.91 -19.18 -22.57
N ASN A 59 -21.90 -19.90 -23.07
CA ASN A 59 -21.94 -20.96 -24.09
C ASN A 59 -22.44 -20.62 -25.50
N THR A 60 -21.53 -20.45 -26.47
CA THR A 60 -21.73 -20.99 -27.83
C THR A 60 -20.40 -21.22 -28.56
N THR A 61 -20.20 -22.45 -29.01
CA THR A 61 -19.13 -22.90 -29.90
C THR A 61 -19.41 -22.40 -31.31
N THR A 62 -18.52 -21.60 -31.89
CA THR A 62 -18.57 -21.27 -33.33
C THR A 62 -17.24 -21.63 -33.97
N ILE A 63 -17.26 -22.69 -34.77
CA ILE A 63 -16.18 -23.05 -35.68
C ILE A 63 -16.22 -22.06 -36.85
N VAL A 64 -15.17 -21.26 -37.01
CA VAL A 64 -14.97 -20.45 -38.22
C VAL A 64 -13.89 -21.13 -39.06
N GLN A 65 -14.29 -21.49 -40.29
CA GLN A 65 -13.43 -22.05 -41.32
C GLN A 65 -12.37 -21.04 -41.77
N ASN A 66 -11.15 -21.53 -41.89
CA ASN A 66 -9.92 -20.82 -42.20
C ASN A 66 -9.80 -20.50 -43.71
N PRO A 67 -9.70 -19.23 -44.14
CA PRO A 67 -9.01 -18.92 -45.38
C PRO A 67 -7.51 -18.91 -45.09
N ASN A 68 -6.77 -19.65 -45.93
CA ASN A 68 -5.32 -19.75 -45.90
C ASN A 68 -4.68 -18.36 -46.08
N ILE A 69 -4.37 -17.71 -44.96
CA ILE A 69 -3.44 -16.59 -44.90
C ILE A 69 -2.14 -17.19 -44.40
N GLN A 70 -1.05 -17.04 -45.17
CA GLN A 70 0.29 -17.30 -44.67
C GLN A 70 0.53 -16.40 -43.46
N THR A 71 0.23 -16.92 -42.28
CA THR A 71 0.56 -16.28 -41.01
C THR A 71 2.07 -16.32 -40.89
N LYS A 72 2.72 -15.21 -41.23
CA LYS A 72 4.04 -14.88 -40.69
C LYS A 72 3.92 -15.15 -39.20
N GLN A 73 4.63 -16.17 -38.69
CA GLN A 73 4.53 -16.57 -37.29
C GLN A 73 4.85 -15.34 -36.45
N LEU A 74 3.80 -14.67 -35.94
CA LEU A 74 3.96 -13.75 -34.83
C LEU A 74 4.54 -14.62 -33.73
N LYS A 75 5.81 -14.39 -33.42
CA LYS A 75 6.40 -14.93 -32.19
C LYS A 75 5.45 -14.52 -31.09
N THR A 76 4.69 -15.49 -30.57
CA THR A 76 3.86 -15.30 -29.39
C THR A 76 4.83 -14.81 -28.32
N ILE A 77 4.81 -13.49 -28.05
CA ILE A 77 5.48 -12.96 -26.88
C ILE A 77 4.70 -13.60 -25.74
N LYS A 78 5.26 -14.67 -25.16
CA LYS A 78 4.72 -15.28 -23.96
C LYS A 78 4.67 -14.16 -22.93
N GLN A 79 3.47 -13.64 -22.70
CA GLN A 79 3.22 -12.66 -21.66
C GLN A 79 3.68 -13.31 -20.36
N LYS A 80 4.77 -12.78 -19.79
CA LYS A 80 5.34 -13.31 -18.56
C LYS A 80 4.29 -13.15 -17.48
N LYS A 81 3.76 -14.27 -16.97
CA LYS A 81 2.78 -14.26 -15.88
C LYS A 81 3.35 -13.42 -14.72
N PRO A 82 2.54 -12.56 -14.07
CA PRO A 82 2.98 -11.82 -12.90
C PRO A 82 3.50 -12.82 -11.86
N VAL A 83 4.72 -12.60 -11.37
CA VAL A 83 5.26 -13.38 -10.26
C VAL A 83 4.63 -12.83 -8.99
N GLU A 84 3.94 -13.68 -8.24
CA GLU A 84 3.39 -13.32 -6.94
C GLU A 84 4.51 -13.36 -5.89
N HIS A 85 4.61 -12.30 -5.09
CA HIS A 85 5.59 -12.18 -4.02
C HIS A 85 4.89 -12.26 -2.67
N ALA A 86 5.33 -13.19 -1.83
CA ALA A 86 4.86 -13.35 -0.47
C ALA A 86 5.85 -12.72 0.51
N LEU A 87 5.33 -11.96 1.48
CA LEU A 87 6.12 -11.39 2.57
C LEU A 87 5.95 -12.25 3.82
N ASN A 88 7.04 -12.84 4.30
CA ASN A 88 7.06 -13.63 5.52
C ASN A 88 7.77 -12.87 6.64
N VAL A 89 7.08 -12.67 7.77
CA VAL A 89 7.67 -12.03 8.95
C VAL A 89 8.22 -13.13 9.87
N ILE A 90 9.53 -13.06 10.12
CA ILE A 90 10.33 -14.06 10.83
C ILE A 90 10.31 -13.79 12.35
N SER A 91 10.40 -12.53 12.74
CA SER A 91 10.39 -12.11 14.15
C SER A 91 9.78 -10.72 14.30
N PRO A 92 9.09 -10.42 15.41
CA PRO A 92 8.65 -11.36 16.46
C PRO A 92 7.50 -12.27 15.99
N VAL A 93 7.23 -13.32 16.78
CA VAL A 93 6.02 -14.13 16.64
C VAL A 93 4.78 -13.28 16.92
N ILE A 94 3.67 -13.59 16.23
CA ILE A 94 2.39 -12.92 16.43
C ILE A 94 1.92 -13.08 17.88
N ASP A 95 1.52 -11.95 18.49
CA ASP A 95 1.13 -11.85 19.91
C ASP A 95 2.23 -12.33 20.88
N GLY A 96 3.48 -12.38 20.43
CA GLY A 96 4.63 -12.77 21.24
C GLY A 96 5.01 -11.72 22.27
N THR A 97 5.56 -12.17 23.41
CA THR A 97 6.07 -11.28 24.45
C THR A 97 7.59 -11.22 24.41
N ILE A 98 8.14 -10.02 24.28
CA ILE A 98 9.56 -9.73 24.28
C ILE A 98 9.93 -9.16 25.65
N ARG A 99 10.89 -9.79 26.34
CA ARG A 99 11.41 -9.33 27.62
C ARG A 99 12.81 -8.77 27.43
N ASN A 100 12.98 -7.45 27.50
CA ASN A 100 14.28 -6.82 27.35
C ASN A 100 14.42 -5.61 28.26
N ALA A 101 15.47 -5.57 29.09
CA ALA A 101 15.68 -4.49 30.05
C ALA A 101 15.95 -3.12 29.40
N MET A 102 16.60 -3.11 28.24
CA MET A 102 16.86 -1.89 27.48
C MET A 102 15.65 -1.49 26.61
N GLY A 103 14.76 -2.43 26.29
CA GLY A 103 13.65 -2.21 25.36
C GLY A 103 14.09 -2.35 23.90
N ASN A 104 15.13 -3.14 23.63
CA ASN A 104 15.58 -3.42 22.28
C ASN A 104 14.71 -4.52 21.64
N VAL A 105 14.24 -4.27 20.42
CA VAL A 105 13.45 -5.20 19.61
C VAL A 105 14.03 -5.31 18.23
N THR A 106 14.16 -6.54 17.73
CA THR A 106 14.51 -6.80 16.34
C THR A 106 13.29 -7.36 15.62
N ILE A 107 12.83 -6.63 14.60
CA ILE A 107 11.77 -7.07 13.70
C ILE A 107 12.44 -7.49 12.39
N SER A 108 12.14 -8.69 11.91
CA SER A 108 12.74 -9.23 10.68
C SER A 108 11.69 -9.87 9.77
N ALA A 109 11.85 -9.66 8.46
CA ALA A 109 11.01 -10.24 7.43
C ALA A 109 11.82 -10.56 6.17
N SER A 110 11.28 -11.47 5.36
CA SER A 110 11.85 -11.86 4.07
C SER A 110 10.75 -11.94 3.00
N VAL A 111 11.10 -11.60 1.76
CA VAL A 111 10.20 -11.73 0.60
C VAL A 111 10.58 -12.97 -0.22
N THR A 112 9.59 -13.74 -0.65
CA THR A 112 9.77 -14.93 -1.48
C THR A 112 8.81 -14.92 -2.67
N PRO A 113 9.28 -15.10 -3.92
CA PRO A 113 10.69 -15.14 -4.32
C PRO A 113 11.37 -13.79 -4.12
N ASN A 114 12.71 -13.80 -3.97
CA ASN A 114 13.49 -12.59 -3.75
C ASN A 114 13.31 -11.59 -4.92
N ALA A 115 13.15 -10.32 -4.59
CA ALA A 115 12.96 -9.24 -5.54
C ALA A 115 13.79 -8.01 -5.14
N PRO A 116 14.18 -7.17 -6.11
CA PRO A 116 14.86 -5.91 -5.80
C PRO A 116 13.87 -4.89 -5.23
N GLY A 117 14.26 -4.24 -4.15
CA GLY A 117 13.41 -3.29 -3.44
C GLY A 117 13.89 -3.05 -2.02
N HIS A 118 12.99 -2.58 -1.17
CA HIS A 118 13.24 -2.36 0.25
C HIS A 118 11.99 -2.66 1.08
N TYR A 119 12.19 -2.88 2.36
CA TYR A 119 11.16 -3.11 3.35
C TYR A 119 10.82 -1.79 4.05
N GLU A 120 9.54 -1.55 4.27
CA GLU A 120 9.00 -0.44 5.04
C GLU A 120 8.20 -1.00 6.21
N LEU A 121 8.68 -0.74 7.43
CA LEU A 121 8.02 -1.09 8.67
C LEU A 121 7.19 0.10 9.14
N SER A 122 5.91 -0.13 9.39
CA SER A 122 5.05 0.78 10.15
C SER A 122 4.84 0.20 11.53
N LEU A 123 5.22 0.94 12.58
CA LEU A 123 5.10 0.58 13.98
C LEU A 123 4.40 1.73 14.71
N HIS A 124 3.10 1.62 14.95
CA HIS A 124 2.24 2.76 15.32
C HIS A 124 2.46 3.97 14.39
N GLU A 125 2.87 5.11 14.95
CA GLU A 125 3.15 6.37 14.24
C GLU A 125 4.56 6.41 13.60
N LYS A 126 5.41 5.41 13.86
CA LYS A 126 6.79 5.37 13.36
C LYS A 126 6.87 4.57 12.06
N LYS A 127 7.54 5.12 11.06
CA LYS A 127 7.88 4.43 9.81
C LYS A 127 9.39 4.30 9.69
N LEU A 128 9.86 3.09 9.41
CA LEU A 128 11.28 2.77 9.23
C LEU A 128 11.48 2.05 7.90
N ARG A 129 12.63 2.26 7.26
CA ARG A 129 13.00 1.64 5.99
C ARG A 129 14.28 0.82 6.15
N SER A 130 14.33 -0.35 5.53
CA SER A 130 15.50 -1.23 5.54
C SER A 130 15.58 -2.04 4.25
N THR A 131 16.78 -2.22 3.70
CA THR A 131 16.99 -3.06 2.50
C THR A 131 17.12 -4.54 2.87
N SER A 132 17.59 -4.85 4.08
CA SER A 132 17.80 -6.23 4.54
C SER A 132 16.54 -6.91 5.08
N GLY A 133 15.47 -6.13 5.32
CA GLY A 133 14.26 -6.62 5.98
C GLY A 133 14.40 -6.77 7.49
N THR A 134 15.52 -6.31 8.07
CA THR A 134 15.74 -6.27 9.52
C THR A 134 15.68 -4.83 10.03
N PHE A 135 14.96 -4.65 11.14
CA PHE A 135 14.76 -3.37 11.82
C PHE A 135 15.11 -3.53 13.29
N LEU A 136 16.06 -2.72 13.77
CA LEU A 136 16.40 -2.64 15.19
C LEU A 136 15.73 -1.41 15.79
N ILE A 137 14.82 -1.63 16.73
CA ILE A 137 14.18 -0.58 17.51
C ILE A 137 14.82 -0.59 18.90
N LYS A 138 15.29 0.57 19.34
CA LYS A 138 15.91 0.76 20.65
C LYS A 138 14.98 1.53 21.57
N ASP A 139 15.15 1.32 22.87
CA ASP A 139 14.49 2.07 23.93
C ASP A 139 12.96 2.07 23.80
N LEU A 140 12.38 0.97 23.35
CA LEU A 140 10.93 0.81 23.26
C LEU A 140 10.36 0.67 24.68
N PRO A 141 9.40 1.53 25.10
CA PRO A 141 8.80 1.40 26.41
C PRO A 141 7.99 0.11 26.54
N ARG A 142 7.62 -0.23 27.78
CA ARG A 142 6.73 -1.37 28.03
C ARG A 142 5.37 -1.10 27.40
N GLY A 143 4.72 -2.14 26.89
CA GLY A 143 3.36 -2.02 26.36
C GLY A 143 3.09 -2.95 25.19
N GLU A 144 1.97 -2.68 24.54
CA GLU A 144 1.53 -3.36 23.32
C GLU A 144 1.99 -2.58 22.08
N TYR A 145 2.40 -3.31 21.04
CA TYR A 145 2.83 -2.74 19.78
C TYR A 145 2.23 -3.43 18.58
N SER A 146 1.51 -2.67 17.75
CA SER A 146 1.03 -3.12 16.45
C SER A 146 1.97 -2.66 15.33
N TYR A 147 2.23 -3.56 14.38
CA TYR A 147 3.11 -3.29 13.26
C TYR A 147 2.70 -4.00 11.97
N GLN A 148 3.15 -3.43 10.85
CA GLN A 148 2.98 -4.00 9.51
C GLN A 148 4.24 -3.75 8.70
N ILE A 149 4.58 -4.68 7.82
CA ILE A 149 5.72 -4.56 6.91
C ILE A 149 5.21 -4.59 5.47
N ASN A 150 5.70 -3.67 4.66
CA ASN A 150 5.46 -3.62 3.23
C ASN A 150 6.80 -3.83 2.51
N PHE A 151 6.79 -4.58 1.41
CA PHE A 151 7.91 -4.67 0.50
C PHE A 151 7.63 -3.82 -0.73
N VAL A 152 8.48 -2.84 -0.97
CA VAL A 152 8.35 -1.83 -2.01
C VAL A 152 9.41 -2.10 -3.08
N SER A 153 8.95 -2.24 -4.32
CA SER A 153 9.81 -2.40 -5.49
C SER A 153 10.67 -1.15 -5.72
N THR A 154 11.75 -1.28 -6.48
CA THR A 154 12.54 -0.15 -7.01
C THR A 154 11.70 0.88 -7.78
N SER A 155 10.54 0.48 -8.32
CA SER A 155 9.55 1.36 -8.96
C SER A 155 8.73 2.22 -7.98
N GLY A 156 8.84 1.99 -6.67
CA GLY A 156 8.04 2.64 -5.63
C GLY A 156 6.68 1.98 -5.37
N LYS A 157 6.33 0.92 -6.10
CA LYS A 157 5.08 0.17 -5.88
C LYS A 157 5.25 -0.86 -4.76
N VAL A 158 4.27 -0.94 -3.85
CA VAL A 158 4.16 -2.05 -2.89
C VAL A 158 3.81 -3.33 -3.65
N ILE A 159 4.67 -4.35 -3.57
CA ILE A 159 4.47 -5.63 -4.28
C ILE A 159 4.19 -6.80 -3.34
N ALA A 160 4.44 -6.65 -2.03
CA ALA A 160 4.02 -7.59 -1.00
C ALA A 160 3.77 -6.83 0.31
N SER A 161 2.83 -7.33 1.12
CA SER A 161 2.50 -6.74 2.43
C SER A 161 2.21 -7.85 3.43
N SER A 162 2.57 -7.62 4.69
CA SER A 162 2.23 -8.52 5.78
C SER A 162 0.83 -8.20 6.29
N SER A 163 0.22 -9.16 6.99
CA SER A 163 -0.86 -8.84 7.91
C SER A 163 -0.38 -7.85 8.99
N VAL A 164 -1.31 -7.10 9.55
CA VAL A 164 -1.06 -6.34 10.79
C VAL A 164 -0.84 -7.35 11.90
N ARG A 165 0.26 -7.20 12.63
CA ARG A 165 0.67 -8.09 13.71
C ARG A 165 0.92 -7.28 14.97
N ARG A 166 0.92 -7.99 16.09
CA ARG A 166 1.14 -7.39 17.40
C ARG A 166 2.20 -8.14 18.18
N PHE A 167 2.90 -7.44 19.06
CA PHE A 167 3.75 -8.02 20.09
C PHE A 167 3.68 -7.19 21.38
N PHE A 168 4.15 -7.76 22.48
CA PHE A 168 4.17 -7.13 23.78
C PHE A 168 5.62 -6.91 24.25
N MET A 169 5.95 -5.71 24.71
CA MET A 169 7.24 -5.37 25.31
C MET A 169 7.12 -5.34 26.83
N HIS A 170 7.90 -6.18 27.51
CA HIS A 170 8.00 -6.23 28.96
C HIS A 170 9.40 -5.81 29.42
N LYS A 171 9.46 -4.81 30.31
CA LYS A 171 10.69 -4.38 30.99
C LYS A 171 10.63 -4.80 32.46
N PRO A 172 11.75 -5.26 33.06
CA PRO A 172 11.82 -5.51 34.48
C PRO A 172 11.62 -4.21 35.27
N SER A 173 11.02 -4.31 36.45
CA SER A 173 10.91 -3.16 37.36
C SER A 173 12.29 -2.74 37.85
N ALA A 174 12.50 -1.43 38.00
CA ALA A 174 13.73 -0.88 38.57
C ALA A 174 13.99 -1.36 40.02
N LEU A 175 12.95 -1.87 40.70
CA LEU A 175 13.04 -2.39 42.07
C LEU A 175 13.54 -3.85 42.14
N ILE A 176 13.66 -4.55 41.00
CA ILE A 176 14.14 -5.93 40.95
C ILE A 176 15.66 -5.90 40.79
N LYS A 177 16.38 -6.27 41.85
CA LYS A 177 17.84 -6.48 41.78
C LYS A 177 18.13 -7.82 41.07
N PRO A 178 19.03 -7.88 40.07
CA PRO A 178 19.47 -9.15 39.51
C PRO A 178 20.13 -9.97 40.62
N GLN A 179 19.66 -11.20 40.82
CA GLN A 179 20.32 -12.16 41.71
C GLN A 179 21.65 -12.54 41.06
N ASN A 180 22.76 -12.01 41.58
CA ASN A 180 24.09 -12.41 41.14
C ASN A 180 24.48 -13.70 41.88
N ASN A 181 24.13 -14.85 41.33
CA ASN A 181 24.60 -16.14 41.79
C ASN A 181 25.97 -16.43 41.14
N SER A 182 27.03 -15.89 41.74
CA SER A 182 28.40 -16.34 41.50
C SER A 182 28.60 -17.64 42.30
N ASN A 183 28.89 -18.74 41.60
CA ASN A 183 29.37 -19.99 42.17
C ASN A 183 30.88 -20.09 41.96
#